data_AF-A0A925P4U8-F1
#
_entry.id   AF-A0A925P4U8-F1
#
_cell.length_a   1.000
_cell.length_b   1.000
_cell.length_c   1.000
_cell.angle_alpha   90.00
_cell.angle_beta   90.00
_cell.angle_gamma   90.00
#
_symmetry.space_group_name_H-M   'P 1'
#
loop_
_entity.id
_entity.type
_entity.pdbx_description
1 polymer ?
#
loop_
_entity_poly.entity_id
_entity_poly.type
_entity_poly.pdbx_seq_one_letter_code
_entity_poly.pdbx_strand_id
1 'polypeptide(L)'
;EVLTFIDDQRVEARSLVRRVGIEHGLELGERAACLHSSRALQMNDDSSIIRISKEEATSDHVDGLLKRQMSMRGDPGVTRDRRKRWYFQNWLVLALAGVVGAVVAWAILEPFFDDQLYIQGPVASLDLDDRLSLTPDVEGDEAPNLTTGTRGSLEINGEKIFLFAGVREITPGGGTRRLALRNLKEGEVLGLYVEYMPGRERDFAFATFVERDPKPLSHERAKMTLSQLQARSSAASLLLFPLVAGFIGLFVGAVDGVVCRLPRRALVCGGVGLLVGIVGGFLCGVLANLAYQPLHELAMAQMGGEGGGKSMFGFLVQTIGRSIAWCLAGMAMGLGQGIALRSQRLLLYGLFGGVLGGLFGGMLFDPIDMLLLGSDKPSAHLARLVGFAVIGLGVGGMIGVVELLARDAWLRMTQGPLTGKEFLLFKDVMNIGSSPRSDLYLFNDPQVAKQHAVIRAMGDECELEALDTTSPVLLNNRPVRRSRLRHGDNITIGRTSFVFQRRKG
;
A
#
# COMPACT_ATOMS: atom_id res chain seq x y z
N GLU A 1 -21.67 -11.11 -38.69
CA GLU A 1 -21.54 -9.63 -38.76
C GLU A 1 -20.13 -9.10 -38.46
N VAL A 2 -19.36 -9.64 -37.49
CA VAL A 2 -17.96 -9.21 -37.28
C VAL A 2 -16.98 -9.72 -38.35
N LEU A 3 -17.26 -10.87 -38.99
CA LEU A 3 -16.43 -11.38 -40.09
C LEU A 3 -16.67 -10.66 -41.43
N THR A 4 -17.85 -10.10 -41.65
CA THR A 4 -18.20 -9.37 -42.87
C THR A 4 -17.58 -7.97 -42.94
N PHE A 5 -17.29 -7.36 -41.77
CA PHE A 5 -16.66 -6.04 -41.68
C PHE A 5 -15.14 -6.06 -41.97
N ILE A 6 -14.49 -7.23 -41.81
CA ILE A 6 -13.05 -7.39 -42.03
C ILE A 6 -12.71 -7.55 -43.53
N ASP A 7 -13.62 -8.13 -44.33
CA ASP A 7 -13.39 -8.29 -45.77
C ASP A 7 -13.58 -6.98 -46.55
N ASP A 8 -14.51 -6.11 -46.11
CA ASP A 8 -14.77 -4.83 -46.79
C ASP A 8 -13.58 -3.85 -46.67
N GLN A 9 -12.89 -3.86 -45.52
CA GLN A 9 -11.68 -3.06 -45.27
C GLN A 9 -10.45 -3.55 -46.06
N ARG A 10 -10.42 -4.81 -46.53
CA ARG A 10 -9.32 -5.36 -47.33
C ARG A 10 -9.40 -4.97 -48.80
N VAL A 11 -10.60 -4.72 -49.33
CA VAL A 11 -10.81 -4.31 -50.72
C VAL A 11 -10.41 -2.85 -50.92
N GLU A 12 -10.69 -1.98 -49.94
CA GLU A 12 -10.38 -0.55 -49.99
C GLU A 12 -8.85 -0.29 -49.98
N ALA A 13 -8.10 -1.02 -49.15
CA ALA A 13 -6.64 -0.90 -49.05
C ALA A 13 -5.89 -1.32 -50.32
N ARG A 14 -6.41 -2.29 -51.08
CA ARG A 14 -5.79 -2.75 -52.35
C ARG A 14 -5.97 -1.73 -53.49
N SER A 15 -7.00 -0.90 -53.44
CA SER A 15 -7.26 0.14 -54.44
C SER A 15 -6.33 1.35 -54.29
N LEU A 16 -5.93 1.67 -53.05
CA LEU A 16 -5.04 2.81 -52.74
C LEU A 16 -3.58 2.55 -53.15
N VAL A 17 -3.09 1.32 -52.95
CA VAL A 17 -1.71 0.93 -53.27
C VAL A 17 -1.47 0.91 -54.80
N ARG A 18 -2.50 0.64 -55.61
CA ARG A 18 -2.39 0.68 -57.08
C ARG A 18 -2.31 2.09 -57.66
N ARG A 19 -2.85 3.12 -56.99
CA ARG A 19 -2.77 4.51 -57.48
C ARG A 19 -1.42 5.17 -57.19
N VAL A 20 -0.81 4.87 -56.05
CA VAL A 20 0.48 5.47 -55.64
C VAL A 20 1.66 4.89 -56.45
N GLY A 21 1.56 3.65 -56.93
CA GLY A 21 2.65 3.00 -57.68
C GLY A 21 2.88 3.51 -59.11
N ILE A 22 1.96 4.28 -59.69
CA ILE A 22 2.04 4.72 -61.10
C ILE A 22 2.67 6.13 -61.23
N GLU A 23 2.64 6.97 -60.19
CA GLU A 23 3.12 8.36 -60.27
C GLU A 23 4.62 8.58 -59.97
N HIS A 24 5.35 7.59 -59.47
CA HIS A 24 6.78 7.74 -59.10
C HIS A 24 7.79 7.04 -60.03
N GLY A 25 7.32 6.39 -61.10
CA GLY A 25 8.18 5.62 -62.02
C GLY A 25 8.87 6.43 -63.13
N LEU A 26 8.60 7.72 -63.29
CA LEU A 26 8.98 8.48 -64.49
C LEU A 26 10.09 9.54 -64.31
N GLU A 27 10.55 9.84 -63.10
CA GLU A 27 11.49 10.97 -62.87
C GLU A 27 12.97 10.61 -62.62
N LEU A 28 13.36 9.33 -62.59
CA LEU A 28 14.72 8.93 -62.19
C LEU A 28 15.60 8.31 -63.29
N GLY A 29 15.16 8.37 -64.56
CA GLY A 29 15.80 7.65 -65.67
C GLY A 29 17.01 8.30 -66.37
N GLU A 30 17.34 9.58 -66.12
CA GLU A 30 18.17 10.33 -67.09
C GLU A 30 19.52 10.89 -66.62
N ARG A 31 20.05 10.55 -65.43
CA ARG A 31 21.26 11.23 -64.91
C ARG A 31 22.49 10.39 -64.54
N ALA A 32 22.60 9.12 -64.92
CA ALA A 32 23.76 8.32 -64.56
C ALA A 32 24.35 7.54 -65.75
N ALA A 33 25.01 8.25 -66.68
CA ALA A 33 25.85 7.63 -67.70
C ALA A 33 27.11 8.49 -67.94
N CYS A 34 28.13 8.34 -67.09
CA CYS A 34 29.50 8.66 -67.46
C CYS A 34 30.52 7.99 -66.51
N LEU A 35 31.58 7.47 -67.12
CA LEU A 35 32.89 7.06 -66.56
C LEU A 35 33.07 5.62 -66.07
N HIS A 36 33.61 4.85 -67.01
CA HIS A 36 34.38 3.60 -66.91
C HIS A 36 35.44 3.54 -65.78
N SER A 37 35.61 2.34 -65.21
CA SER A 37 36.80 1.46 -65.41
C SER A 37 37.35 0.83 -64.13
N SER A 38 37.36 -0.51 -64.15
CA SER A 38 38.38 -1.41 -63.56
C SER A 38 38.58 -1.45 -62.04
N ARG A 39 38.06 -2.51 -61.39
CA ARG A 39 38.80 -3.76 -61.09
C ARG A 39 37.88 -4.75 -60.38
N ALA A 40 37.99 -6.01 -60.78
CA ALA A 40 37.09 -7.10 -60.45
C ALA A 40 36.96 -7.42 -58.95
N LEU A 41 35.72 -7.43 -58.47
CA LEU A 41 35.24 -8.41 -57.51
C LEU A 41 34.12 -9.17 -58.23
N GLN A 42 34.31 -10.47 -58.43
CA GLN A 42 33.25 -11.36 -58.90
C GLN A 42 32.07 -11.27 -57.93
N MET A 43 31.06 -10.47 -58.29
CA MET A 43 29.74 -10.60 -57.69
C MET A 43 29.06 -11.76 -58.41
N ASN A 44 28.82 -12.84 -57.66
CA ASN A 44 27.83 -13.82 -58.05
C ASN A 44 26.53 -13.07 -58.32
N ASP A 45 26.02 -13.28 -59.51
CA ASP A 45 24.68 -12.89 -59.94
C ASP A 45 23.68 -13.77 -59.18
N ASP A 46 23.41 -13.38 -57.94
CA ASP A 46 22.25 -13.85 -57.22
C ASP A 46 21.43 -12.60 -56.91
N SER A 47 20.62 -12.18 -57.89
CA SER A 47 19.52 -11.24 -57.67
C SER A 47 18.44 -11.94 -56.82
N SER A 48 18.83 -12.42 -55.64
CA SER A 48 17.90 -12.92 -54.64
C SER A 48 17.09 -11.70 -54.21
N ILE A 49 15.87 -11.62 -54.71
CA ILE A 49 14.87 -10.68 -54.21
C ILE A 49 14.86 -10.84 -52.70
N ILE A 50 15.35 -9.83 -51.97
CA ILE A 50 15.44 -9.84 -50.51
C ILE A 50 14.00 -9.92 -49.99
N ARG A 51 13.54 -11.12 -49.65
CA ARG A 51 12.22 -11.36 -49.07
C ARG A 51 12.40 -11.38 -47.55
N ILE A 52 12.19 -10.22 -46.95
CA ILE A 52 12.14 -10.10 -45.49
C ILE A 52 10.95 -10.93 -45.00
N SER A 53 11.22 -11.97 -44.21
CA SER A 53 10.16 -12.77 -43.60
C SER A 53 9.43 -11.98 -42.52
N LYS A 54 8.20 -12.36 -42.22
CA LYS A 54 7.42 -11.67 -41.17
C LYS A 54 8.10 -11.81 -39.81
N GLU A 55 8.75 -12.94 -39.56
CA GLU A 55 9.47 -13.20 -38.32
C GLU A 55 10.74 -12.33 -38.21
N GLU A 56 11.50 -12.16 -39.30
CA GLU A 56 12.68 -11.28 -39.33
C GLU A 56 12.30 -9.81 -39.12
N ALA A 57 11.21 -9.36 -39.74
CA ALA A 57 10.70 -7.99 -39.60
C ALA A 57 10.23 -7.67 -38.18
N THR A 58 9.83 -8.66 -37.39
CA THR A 58 9.38 -8.51 -35.99
C THR A 58 10.43 -8.93 -34.95
N SER A 59 11.68 -9.14 -35.37
CA SER A 59 12.74 -9.59 -34.45
C SER A 59 13.21 -8.46 -33.54
N ASP A 60 13.54 -8.79 -32.29
CA ASP A 60 14.08 -7.85 -31.29
C ASP A 60 15.36 -7.12 -31.78
N HIS A 61 16.09 -7.74 -32.70
CA HIS A 61 17.28 -7.18 -33.32
C HIS A 61 16.95 -5.99 -34.24
N VAL A 62 15.90 -6.08 -35.05
CA VAL A 62 15.43 -5.00 -35.93
C VAL A 62 14.89 -3.84 -35.08
N ASP A 63 14.16 -4.12 -34.01
CA ASP A 63 13.71 -3.11 -33.04
C ASP A 63 14.89 -2.40 -32.36
N GLY A 64 15.96 -3.14 -32.05
CA GLY A 64 17.21 -2.58 -31.51
C GLY A 64 17.91 -1.64 -32.49
N LEU A 65 17.98 -2.03 -33.77
CA LEU A 65 18.56 -1.20 -34.84
C LEU A 65 17.71 0.04 -35.12
N LEU A 66 16.37 -0.09 -35.16
CA LEU A 66 15.44 1.03 -35.33
C LEU A 66 15.54 2.01 -34.16
N LYS A 67 15.58 1.52 -32.91
CA LYS A 67 15.82 2.39 -31.73
C LYS A 67 17.15 3.13 -31.81
N ARG A 68 18.21 2.46 -32.26
CA ARG A 68 19.54 3.08 -32.43
C ARG A 68 19.51 4.14 -33.53
N GLN A 69 18.88 3.84 -34.66
CA GLN A 69 18.76 4.77 -35.78
C GLN A 69 17.86 5.97 -35.46
N MET A 70 16.76 5.75 -34.74
CA MET A 70 15.88 6.79 -34.19
C MET A 70 16.61 7.67 -33.16
N SER A 71 17.43 7.07 -32.30
CA SER A 71 18.26 7.82 -31.33
C SER A 71 19.30 8.72 -32.00
N MET A 72 19.81 8.32 -33.18
CA MET A 72 20.75 9.12 -33.96
C MET A 72 20.06 10.20 -34.82
N ARG A 73 18.79 10.00 -35.21
CA ARG A 73 17.99 10.99 -35.95
C ARG A 73 17.31 12.03 -35.07
N GLY A 74 17.31 11.83 -33.75
CA GLY A 74 16.64 12.75 -32.81
C GLY A 74 15.11 12.65 -32.84
N ASP A 75 14.56 11.68 -33.59
CA ASP A 75 13.14 11.33 -33.54
C ASP A 75 12.77 10.80 -32.14
N PRO A 76 11.53 11.05 -31.67
CA PRO A 76 11.13 10.83 -30.29
C PRO A 76 11.42 9.39 -29.84
N GLY A 77 12.48 9.24 -29.06
CA GLY A 77 12.69 8.07 -28.23
C GLY A 77 11.50 7.94 -27.28
N VAL A 78 10.61 7.01 -27.61
CA VAL A 78 9.46 6.56 -26.82
C VAL A 78 8.39 7.64 -26.64
N THR A 79 7.45 7.70 -27.59
CA THR A 79 6.07 7.94 -27.19
C THR A 79 5.76 6.96 -26.07
N ARG A 80 5.36 7.50 -24.92
CA ARG A 80 4.99 6.73 -23.73
C ARG A 80 4.14 5.55 -24.17
N ASP A 81 4.70 4.35 -24.07
CA ASP A 81 4.04 3.13 -24.49
C ASP A 81 2.68 3.09 -23.76
N ARG A 82 1.60 3.30 -24.52
CA ARG A 82 0.24 3.45 -24.00
C ARG A 82 -0.27 2.12 -23.39
N ARG A 83 0.59 1.08 -23.43
CA ARG A 83 0.45 -0.25 -22.84
C ARG A 83 1.29 -0.49 -21.58
N LYS A 84 1.65 0.52 -20.78
CA LYS A 84 1.89 0.21 -19.36
C LYS A 84 0.56 -0.26 -18.77
N ARG A 85 0.39 -1.59 -18.72
CA ARG A 85 -0.80 -2.24 -18.15
C ARG A 85 -1.06 -1.61 -16.77
N TRP A 86 -2.32 -1.34 -16.45
CA TRP A 86 -2.77 -0.59 -15.27
C TRP A 86 -2.06 -0.97 -13.96
N TYR A 87 -1.62 -2.22 -13.85
CA TYR A 87 -0.94 -2.77 -12.69
C TYR A 87 0.53 -2.37 -12.49
N PHE A 88 1.19 -1.69 -13.43
CA PHE A 88 2.54 -1.13 -13.26
C PHE A 88 2.53 0.37 -12.94
N GLN A 89 1.38 0.93 -12.56
CA GLN A 89 1.33 2.34 -12.16
C GLN A 89 1.83 2.51 -10.72
N ASN A 90 2.55 3.61 -10.47
CA ASN A 90 3.14 3.92 -9.16
C ASN A 90 2.12 3.83 -8.02
N TRP A 91 0.86 4.21 -8.26
CA TRP A 91 -0.17 4.14 -7.24
C TRP A 91 -0.51 2.71 -6.81
N LEU A 92 -0.51 1.74 -7.73
CA LEU A 92 -0.77 0.35 -7.37
C LEU A 92 0.42 -0.23 -6.60
N VAL A 93 1.65 0.10 -6.99
CA VAL A 93 2.86 -0.35 -6.29
C VAL A 93 2.87 0.17 -4.85
N LEU A 94 2.54 1.45 -4.64
CA LEU A 94 2.45 2.05 -3.31
C LEU A 94 1.30 1.43 -2.49
N ALA A 95 0.13 1.20 -3.09
CA ALA A 95 -0.98 0.51 -2.44
C ALA A 95 -0.60 -0.90 -1.99
N LEU A 96 0.04 -1.69 -2.87
CA LEU A 96 0.51 -3.03 -2.54
C LEU A 96 1.60 -3.02 -1.47
N ALA A 97 2.51 -2.05 -1.50
CA ALA A 97 3.52 -1.91 -0.45
C ALA A 97 2.89 -1.61 0.92
N GLY A 98 1.86 -0.76 0.96
CA GLY A 98 1.07 -0.52 2.17
C GLY A 98 0.39 -1.78 2.68
N VAL A 99 -0.23 -2.58 1.80
CA VAL A 99 -0.81 -3.88 2.16
C VAL A 99 0.26 -4.83 2.72
N VAL A 100 1.42 -4.95 2.06
CA VAL A 100 2.51 -5.81 2.54
C VAL A 100 2.98 -5.36 3.92
N GLY A 101 3.17 -4.05 4.13
CA GLY A 101 3.53 -3.52 5.45
C GLY A 101 2.51 -3.88 6.53
N ALA A 102 1.21 -3.72 6.24
CA ALA A 102 0.15 -4.09 7.16
C ALA A 102 0.12 -5.60 7.48
N VAL A 103 0.28 -6.45 6.47
CA VAL A 103 0.30 -7.92 6.63
C VAL A 103 1.52 -8.36 7.42
N VAL A 104 2.69 -7.75 7.19
CA VAL A 104 3.91 -8.07 7.96
C VAL A 104 3.73 -7.67 9.43
N ALA A 105 3.20 -6.48 9.72
CA ALA A 105 2.90 -6.08 11.09
C ALA A 105 1.90 -7.02 11.76
N TRP A 106 0.84 -7.39 11.05
CA TRP A 106 -0.13 -8.38 11.51
C TRP A 106 0.53 -9.72 11.81
N ALA A 107 1.36 -10.26 10.92
CA ALA A 107 2.03 -11.54 11.10
C ALA A 107 3.01 -11.54 12.30
N ILE A 108 3.62 -10.40 12.61
CA ILE A 108 4.48 -10.23 13.78
C ILE A 108 3.66 -10.19 15.08
N LEU A 109 2.50 -9.52 15.06
CA LEU A 109 1.69 -9.27 16.25
C LEU A 109 0.70 -10.38 16.59
N GLU A 110 0.06 -10.97 15.58
CA GLU A 110 -1.01 -11.96 15.73
C GLU A 110 -0.64 -13.11 16.68
N PRO A 111 0.59 -13.69 16.66
CA PRO A 111 0.96 -14.76 17.58
C PRO A 111 1.01 -14.36 19.06
N PHE A 112 1.00 -13.06 19.35
CA PHE A 112 1.03 -12.50 20.71
C PHE A 112 -0.32 -11.92 21.13
N PHE A 113 -1.32 -11.96 20.25
CA PHE A 113 -2.62 -11.37 20.47
C PHE A 113 -3.65 -12.46 20.75
N ASP A 114 -4.24 -12.44 21.93
CA ASP A 114 -5.28 -13.39 22.34
C ASP A 114 -6.60 -12.63 22.50
N ASP A 115 -7.54 -12.84 21.57
CA ASP A 115 -8.91 -12.31 21.66
C ASP A 115 -9.64 -12.93 22.87
N GLN A 116 -9.36 -14.20 23.15
CA GLN A 116 -9.68 -14.90 24.40
C GLN A 116 -8.44 -15.66 24.85
N LEU A 117 -8.14 -15.65 26.16
CA LEU A 117 -6.96 -16.32 26.68
C LEU A 117 -7.11 -17.83 26.51
N TYR A 118 -6.06 -18.48 26.06
CA TYR A 118 -6.07 -19.93 25.89
C TYR A 118 -5.15 -20.61 26.88
N ILE A 119 -5.70 -21.53 27.67
CA ILE A 119 -4.97 -22.39 28.60
C ILE A 119 -5.32 -23.85 28.32
N GLN A 120 -4.37 -24.75 28.52
CA GLN A 120 -4.62 -26.19 28.39
C GLN A 120 -3.97 -26.96 29.53
N GLY A 121 -4.56 -28.08 29.90
CA GLY A 121 -3.98 -29.00 30.88
C GLY A 121 -4.96 -30.08 31.31
N PRO A 122 -4.50 -31.03 32.16
CA PRO A 122 -5.38 -32.00 32.78
C PRO A 122 -6.31 -31.28 33.78
N VAL A 123 -7.60 -31.64 33.78
CA VAL A 123 -8.56 -31.18 34.79
C VAL A 123 -8.15 -31.74 36.14
N ALA A 124 -7.70 -30.87 37.05
CA ALA A 124 -7.25 -31.25 38.39
C ALA A 124 -8.41 -31.47 39.36
N SER A 125 -9.44 -30.63 39.27
CA SER A 125 -10.67 -30.75 40.05
C SER A 125 -11.87 -30.27 39.21
N LEU A 126 -13.04 -30.87 39.43
CA LEU A 126 -14.29 -30.48 38.76
C LEU A 126 -15.44 -30.41 39.78
N ASP A 127 -15.99 -29.21 39.98
CA ASP A 127 -17.14 -28.99 40.84
C ASP A 127 -18.32 -28.42 40.02
N LEU A 128 -19.33 -29.26 39.77
CA LEU A 128 -20.52 -28.86 38.99
C LEU A 128 -21.58 -28.14 39.84
N ASP A 129 -21.43 -28.13 41.16
CA ASP A 129 -22.35 -27.47 42.08
C ASP A 129 -21.82 -26.11 42.54
N ASP A 130 -20.52 -25.83 42.33
CA ASP A 130 -19.90 -24.54 42.58
C ASP A 130 -20.54 -23.43 41.72
N ARG A 131 -21.29 -22.57 42.40
CA ARG A 131 -21.91 -21.39 41.80
C ARG A 131 -21.26 -20.15 42.36
N LEU A 132 -20.92 -19.24 41.44
CA LEU A 132 -20.41 -17.92 41.81
C LEU A 132 -21.46 -17.18 42.65
N SER A 133 -21.21 -17.09 43.95
CA SER A 133 -22.13 -16.51 44.94
C SER A 133 -21.96 -15.01 45.14
N LEU A 134 -20.84 -14.45 44.68
CA LEU A 134 -20.51 -13.04 44.73
C LEU A 134 -20.58 -12.44 43.32
N THR A 135 -21.23 -11.29 43.18
CA THR A 135 -20.98 -10.42 42.02
C THR A 135 -19.53 -9.97 42.12
N PRO A 136 -18.70 -10.21 41.09
CA PRO A 136 -17.31 -9.77 41.14
C PRO A 136 -17.30 -8.24 41.34
N ASP A 137 -16.53 -7.76 42.34
CA ASP A 137 -16.31 -6.33 42.57
C ASP A 137 -15.30 -5.86 41.52
N VAL A 138 -15.80 -5.69 40.30
CA VAL A 138 -15.04 -5.30 39.12
C VAL A 138 -14.83 -3.78 39.15
N GLU A 139 -13.69 -3.30 38.69
CA GLU A 139 -13.48 -1.86 38.46
C GLU A 139 -14.36 -1.39 37.29
N GLY A 140 -15.57 -0.90 37.61
CA GLY A 140 -16.59 -0.43 36.66
C GLY A 140 -18.01 -0.87 37.07
N ASP A 141 -19.01 -0.03 36.83
CA ASP A 141 -20.37 -0.11 37.42
C ASP A 141 -21.26 -1.23 36.85
N GLU A 142 -20.72 -2.18 36.08
CA GLU A 142 -21.50 -3.24 35.42
C GLU A 142 -20.77 -4.58 35.45
N ALA A 143 -20.85 -5.29 36.57
CA ALA A 143 -20.74 -6.74 36.51
C ALA A 143 -22.04 -7.25 35.84
N PRO A 144 -21.99 -7.90 34.66
CA PRO A 144 -23.15 -8.66 34.19
C PRO A 144 -23.58 -9.62 35.31
N ASN A 145 -24.85 -10.05 35.36
CA ASN A 145 -25.36 -11.02 36.34
C ASN A 145 -24.72 -12.43 36.16
N LEU A 146 -23.38 -12.50 36.26
CA LEU A 146 -22.49 -13.67 36.13
C LEU A 146 -22.85 -14.73 37.18
N THR A 147 -23.43 -14.30 38.30
CA THR A 147 -23.94 -15.14 39.39
C THR A 147 -25.06 -16.09 38.94
N THR A 148 -25.90 -15.71 37.98
CA THR A 148 -27.06 -16.53 37.56
C THR A 148 -26.73 -17.53 36.44
N GLY A 149 -25.64 -17.30 35.70
CA GLY A 149 -25.26 -18.12 34.55
C GLY A 149 -24.30 -19.28 34.85
N THR A 150 -23.59 -19.22 35.98
CA THR A 150 -22.52 -20.18 36.32
C THR A 150 -23.11 -21.53 36.73
N ARG A 151 -22.58 -22.62 36.15
CA ARG A 151 -23.06 -24.01 36.34
C ARG A 151 -21.98 -24.99 36.81
N GLY A 152 -20.86 -24.47 37.29
CA GLY A 152 -19.76 -25.23 37.84
C GLY A 152 -18.43 -24.50 37.68
N SER A 153 -17.38 -25.07 38.25
CA SER A 153 -16.00 -24.66 38.07
C SER A 153 -15.10 -25.88 37.84
N LEU A 154 -13.97 -25.64 37.21
CA LEU A 154 -12.89 -26.61 37.07
C LEU A 154 -11.56 -25.94 37.40
N GLU A 155 -10.56 -26.75 37.70
CA GLU A 155 -9.19 -26.28 37.93
C GLU A 155 -8.25 -26.88 36.89
N ILE A 156 -7.47 -26.02 36.22
CA ILE A 156 -6.41 -26.42 35.28
C ILE A 156 -5.16 -25.61 35.60
N ASN A 157 -4.02 -26.27 35.73
CA ASN A 157 -2.71 -25.64 36.04
C ASN A 157 -2.72 -24.76 37.30
N GLY A 158 -3.58 -25.07 38.28
CA GLY A 158 -3.74 -24.28 39.51
C GLY A 158 -4.60 -23.02 39.36
N GLU A 159 -5.23 -22.82 38.20
CA GLU A 159 -6.15 -21.72 37.91
C GLU A 159 -7.60 -22.22 37.98
N LYS A 160 -8.42 -21.56 38.79
CA LYS A 160 -9.85 -21.89 38.94
C LYS A 160 -10.66 -21.16 37.87
N ILE A 161 -11.38 -21.92 37.04
CA ILE A 161 -12.12 -21.42 35.89
C ILE A 161 -13.60 -21.80 36.02
N PHE A 162 -14.47 -20.80 35.93
CA PHE A 162 -15.92 -20.97 36.01
C PHE A 162 -16.53 -21.31 34.65
N LEU A 163 -17.55 -22.18 34.66
CA LEU A 163 -18.25 -22.66 33.48
C LEU A 163 -19.68 -22.10 33.42
N PHE A 164 -20.05 -21.51 32.29
CA PHE A 164 -21.41 -21.01 32.05
C PHE A 164 -22.35 -22.06 31.41
N ALA A 165 -23.66 -21.86 31.58
CA ALA A 165 -24.68 -22.68 30.92
C ALA A 165 -24.62 -22.66 29.37
N GLY A 166 -23.95 -21.66 28.80
CA GLY A 166 -23.77 -21.43 27.37
C GLY A 166 -22.42 -21.87 26.80
N VAL A 167 -21.56 -22.55 27.59
CA VAL A 167 -20.20 -22.93 27.15
C VAL A 167 -20.23 -23.76 25.85
N ARG A 168 -19.40 -23.31 24.93
CA ARG A 168 -19.00 -23.88 23.63
C ARG A 168 -18.16 -25.14 23.74
N GLU A 169 -18.42 -26.22 23.01
CA GLU A 169 -17.37 -27.20 22.67
C GLU A 169 -16.96 -27.02 21.20
N ILE A 170 -15.66 -26.80 20.96
CA ILE A 170 -15.08 -26.76 19.62
C ILE A 170 -14.84 -28.20 19.17
N THR A 171 -15.48 -28.58 18.07
CA THR A 171 -15.31 -29.90 17.46
C THR A 171 -14.03 -29.94 16.63
N PRO A 172 -13.43 -31.12 16.40
CA PRO A 172 -12.21 -31.25 15.57
C PRO A 172 -12.32 -30.67 14.15
N GLY A 173 -13.55 -30.54 13.63
CA GLY A 173 -13.85 -29.91 12.33
C GLY A 173 -13.98 -28.38 12.36
N GLY A 174 -13.75 -27.73 13.51
CA GLY A 174 -13.83 -26.28 13.69
C GLY A 174 -15.24 -25.71 13.87
N GLY A 175 -16.27 -26.55 13.96
CA GLY A 175 -17.63 -26.13 14.33
C GLY A 175 -17.82 -26.16 15.85
N THR A 176 -18.84 -25.47 16.36
CA THR A 176 -19.17 -25.51 17.79
C THR A 176 -20.46 -26.24 18.10
N ARG A 177 -20.50 -26.95 19.22
CA ARG A 177 -21.71 -27.57 19.79
C ARG A 177 -21.84 -27.20 21.26
N ARG A 178 -23.06 -27.13 21.79
CA ARG A 178 -23.26 -26.88 23.23
C ARG A 178 -22.57 -27.97 24.06
N LEU A 179 -21.75 -27.56 25.02
CA LEU A 179 -21.04 -28.50 25.89
C LEU A 179 -22.00 -29.14 26.89
N ALA A 180 -21.97 -30.48 26.97
CA ALA A 180 -22.62 -31.21 28.04
C ALA A 180 -21.68 -31.27 29.25
N LEU A 181 -21.84 -30.34 30.20
CA LEU A 181 -20.98 -30.21 31.40
C LEU A 181 -20.84 -31.52 32.19
N ARG A 182 -21.89 -32.34 32.22
CA ARG A 182 -21.90 -33.66 32.89
C ARG A 182 -20.95 -34.69 32.28
N ASN A 183 -20.48 -34.44 31.06
CA ASN A 183 -19.58 -35.34 30.33
C ASN A 183 -18.11 -34.94 30.47
N LEU A 184 -17.80 -33.95 31.31
CA LEU A 184 -16.43 -33.62 31.69
C LEU A 184 -15.97 -34.56 32.81
N LYS A 185 -14.69 -34.94 32.78
CA LYS A 185 -14.09 -35.82 33.79
C LYS A 185 -12.78 -35.22 34.30
N GLU A 186 -12.51 -35.45 35.57
CA GLU A 186 -11.19 -35.18 36.16
C GLU A 186 -10.12 -36.02 35.45
N GLY A 187 -8.95 -35.42 35.23
CA GLY A 187 -7.84 -36.02 34.47
C GLY A 187 -7.96 -35.94 32.94
N GLU A 188 -9.09 -35.51 32.38
CA GLU A 188 -9.19 -35.23 30.93
C GLU A 188 -8.33 -34.01 30.57
N VAL A 189 -7.59 -34.07 29.48
CA VAL A 189 -6.82 -32.93 28.98
C VAL A 189 -7.72 -32.06 28.12
N LEU A 190 -7.95 -30.82 28.59
CA LEU A 190 -8.82 -29.85 27.93
C LEU A 190 -8.04 -28.59 27.56
N GLY A 191 -8.41 -28.00 26.43
CA GLY A 191 -8.07 -26.63 26.06
C GLY A 191 -9.26 -25.73 26.37
N LEU A 192 -9.03 -24.60 27.03
CA LEU A 192 -10.06 -23.66 27.43
C LEU A 192 -9.75 -22.29 26.86
N TYR A 193 -10.75 -21.70 26.22
CA TYR A 193 -10.77 -20.28 25.88
C TYR A 193 -11.49 -19.54 26.99
N VAL A 194 -10.76 -18.63 27.62
CA VAL A 194 -11.09 -18.03 28.90
C VAL A 194 -11.15 -16.52 28.75
N GLU A 195 -12.22 -15.93 29.25
CA GLU A 195 -12.31 -14.51 29.53
C GLU A 195 -11.83 -14.29 30.97
N TYR A 196 -10.75 -13.53 31.11
CA TYR A 196 -10.10 -13.26 32.39
C TYR A 196 -10.37 -11.84 32.84
N MET A 197 -10.92 -11.72 34.04
CA MET A 197 -11.29 -10.47 34.68
C MET A 197 -10.47 -10.33 35.96
N PRO A 198 -9.44 -9.47 35.97
CA PRO A 198 -8.73 -9.17 37.21
C PRO A 198 -9.66 -8.43 38.17
N GLY A 199 -9.79 -8.93 39.39
CA GLY A 199 -10.64 -8.33 40.43
C GLY A 199 -9.81 -7.70 41.55
N ARG A 200 -10.43 -6.86 42.38
CA ARG A 200 -9.72 -6.19 43.49
C ARG A 200 -9.21 -7.15 44.56
N GLU A 201 -9.99 -8.18 44.88
CA GLU A 201 -9.64 -9.17 45.91
C GLU A 201 -9.23 -10.52 45.31
N ARG A 202 -9.85 -10.91 44.19
CA ARG A 202 -9.61 -12.18 43.49
C ARG A 202 -9.85 -12.01 42.01
N ASP A 203 -9.04 -12.71 41.22
CA ASP A 203 -9.23 -12.80 39.78
C ASP A 203 -10.32 -13.80 39.44
N PHE A 204 -11.08 -13.51 38.38
CA PHE A 204 -12.11 -14.39 37.86
C PHE A 204 -11.78 -14.80 36.44
N ALA A 205 -11.96 -16.09 36.16
CA ALA A 205 -11.73 -16.68 34.85
C ALA A 205 -12.96 -17.45 34.42
N PHE A 206 -13.48 -17.16 33.23
CA PHE A 206 -14.69 -17.75 32.71
C PHE A 206 -14.45 -18.45 31.38
N ALA A 207 -14.77 -19.74 31.28
CA ALA A 207 -14.66 -20.44 30.02
C ALA A 207 -15.78 -20.02 29.05
N THR A 208 -15.41 -19.65 27.83
CA THR A 208 -16.36 -19.44 26.72
C THR A 208 -16.42 -20.67 25.81
N PHE A 209 -15.27 -21.28 25.55
CA PHE A 209 -15.15 -22.48 24.72
C PHE A 209 -14.22 -23.51 25.34
N VAL A 210 -14.52 -24.78 25.08
CA VAL A 210 -13.75 -25.95 25.47
C VAL A 210 -13.37 -26.74 24.22
N GLU A 211 -12.12 -27.13 24.15
CA GLU A 211 -11.56 -28.00 23.13
C GLU A 211 -11.11 -29.30 23.81
N ARG A 212 -11.60 -30.45 23.32
CA ARG A 212 -11.16 -31.77 23.78
C ARG A 212 -9.98 -32.22 22.93
N ASP A 213 -9.00 -32.85 23.57
CA ASP A 213 -7.77 -33.32 22.91
C ASP A 213 -7.05 -32.20 22.13
N PRO A 214 -6.71 -31.07 22.80
CA PRO A 214 -6.12 -29.92 22.14
C PRO A 214 -4.73 -30.24 21.59
N LYS A 215 -4.35 -29.54 20.52
CA LYS A 215 -2.96 -29.58 20.04
C LYS A 215 -2.02 -29.00 21.09
N PRO A 216 -0.90 -29.67 21.42
CA PRO A 216 -0.03 -29.21 22.49
C PRO A 216 0.55 -27.82 22.20
N LEU A 217 0.44 -26.92 23.19
CA LEU A 217 1.06 -25.60 23.18
C LEU A 217 2.59 -25.67 23.14
N SER A 218 3.20 -24.57 22.70
CA SER A 218 4.63 -24.37 22.86
C SER A 218 5.01 -24.39 24.34
N HIS A 219 6.19 -24.92 24.64
CA HIS A 219 6.66 -25.12 26.02
C HIS A 219 6.72 -23.82 26.85
N GLU A 220 6.95 -22.67 26.20
CA GLU A 220 6.90 -21.37 26.89
C GLU A 220 5.47 -20.97 27.27
N ARG A 221 4.52 -21.12 26.35
CA ARG A 221 3.12 -20.72 26.56
C ARG A 221 2.42 -21.63 27.57
N ALA A 222 2.77 -22.91 27.59
CA ALA A 222 2.24 -23.88 28.56
C ALA A 222 2.60 -23.57 30.03
N LYS A 223 3.62 -22.74 30.28
CA LYS A 223 4.07 -22.36 31.64
C LYS A 223 3.50 -21.03 32.12
N MET A 224 2.81 -20.28 31.27
CA MET A 224 2.30 -18.96 31.60
C MET A 224 0.99 -19.05 32.39
N THR A 225 0.86 -18.21 33.42
CA THR A 225 -0.41 -18.03 34.16
C THR A 225 -1.40 -17.20 33.36
N LEU A 226 -2.68 -17.20 33.74
CA LEU A 226 -3.69 -16.37 33.06
C LEU A 226 -3.34 -14.87 33.13
N SER A 227 -2.83 -14.41 34.28
CA SER A 227 -2.36 -13.03 34.46
C SER A 227 -1.20 -12.66 33.52
N GLN A 228 -0.24 -13.59 33.30
CA GLN A 228 0.87 -13.38 32.37
C GLN A 228 0.40 -13.36 30.91
N LEU A 229 -0.53 -14.24 30.55
CA LEU A 229 -1.15 -14.25 29.22
C LEU A 229 -1.93 -12.96 28.96
N GLN A 230 -2.69 -12.46 29.95
CA GLN A 230 -3.41 -11.20 29.88
C GLN A 230 -2.45 -10.01 29.71
N ALA A 231 -1.37 -9.96 30.48
CA ALA A 231 -0.37 -8.89 30.38
C ALA A 231 0.31 -8.88 29.00
N ARG A 232 0.61 -10.05 28.45
CA ARG A 232 1.16 -10.20 27.09
C ARG A 232 0.17 -9.74 26.02
N SER A 233 -1.08 -10.17 26.08
CA SER A 233 -2.13 -9.76 25.13
C SER A 233 -2.38 -8.24 25.21
N SER A 234 -2.39 -7.68 26.43
CA SER A 234 -2.53 -6.23 26.67
C SER A 234 -1.35 -5.43 26.12
N ALA A 235 -0.12 -5.93 26.25
CA ALA A 235 1.05 -5.29 25.64
C ALA A 235 0.98 -5.34 24.11
N ALA A 236 0.53 -6.47 23.53
CA ALA A 236 0.33 -6.60 22.09
C ALA A 236 -0.76 -5.65 21.57
N SER A 237 -1.85 -5.47 22.31
CA SER A 237 -2.93 -4.54 21.94
C SER A 237 -2.49 -3.09 21.95
N LEU A 238 -1.65 -2.69 22.91
CA LEU A 238 -1.05 -1.35 22.95
C LEU A 238 -0.11 -1.10 21.76
N LEU A 239 0.61 -2.12 21.30
CA LEU A 239 1.55 -2.03 20.18
C LEU A 239 0.92 -2.23 18.80
N LEU A 240 -0.37 -2.59 18.74
CA LEU A 240 -1.09 -2.92 17.52
C LEU A 240 -1.02 -1.81 16.46
N PHE A 241 -1.57 -0.64 16.78
CA PHE A 241 -1.56 0.50 15.86
C PHE A 241 -0.16 1.08 15.63
N PRO A 242 0.73 1.22 16.64
CA PRO A 242 2.12 1.63 16.42
C PRO A 242 2.85 0.77 15.39
N LEU A 243 2.78 -0.55 15.49
CA LEU A 243 3.49 -1.44 14.56
C LEU A 243 2.83 -1.46 13.20
N VAL A 244 1.50 -1.52 13.11
CA VAL A 244 0.80 -1.46 11.81
C VAL A 244 1.14 -0.14 11.09
N ALA A 245 1.04 1.00 11.77
CA ALA A 245 1.40 2.30 11.24
C ALA A 245 2.88 2.38 10.83
N GLY A 246 3.77 1.89 11.69
CA GLY A 246 5.21 1.84 11.46
C GLY A 246 5.59 1.04 10.22
N PHE A 247 5.05 -0.17 10.07
CA PHE A 247 5.36 -1.02 8.93
C PHE A 247 4.70 -0.51 7.63
N ILE A 248 3.48 0.02 7.67
CA ILE A 248 2.91 0.71 6.50
C ILE A 248 3.83 1.87 6.07
N GLY A 249 4.23 2.73 7.02
CA GLY A 249 5.15 3.84 6.74
C GLY A 249 6.51 3.39 6.21
N LEU A 250 7.07 2.31 6.77
CA LEU A 250 8.33 1.70 6.33
C LEU A 250 8.26 1.26 4.87
N PHE A 251 7.26 0.44 4.53
CA PHE A 251 7.17 -0.15 3.20
C PHE A 251 6.82 0.90 2.16
N VAL A 252 5.80 1.73 2.41
CA VAL A 252 5.41 2.81 1.50
C VAL A 252 6.57 3.80 1.30
N GLY A 253 7.25 4.23 2.38
CA GLY A 253 8.40 5.13 2.30
C GLY A 253 9.60 4.53 1.56
N ALA A 254 9.81 3.21 1.65
CA ALA A 254 10.92 2.53 0.98
C ALA A 254 10.69 2.30 -0.52
N VAL A 255 9.43 2.28 -1.00
CA VAL A 255 9.07 1.93 -2.39
C VAL A 255 9.91 2.69 -3.41
N ASP A 256 9.94 4.01 -3.32
CA ASP A 256 10.60 4.85 -4.34
C ASP A 256 12.12 4.56 -4.41
N GLY A 257 12.74 4.34 -3.25
CA GLY A 257 14.14 3.91 -3.18
C GLY A 257 14.36 2.52 -3.77
N VAL A 258 13.48 1.56 -3.52
CA VAL A 258 13.58 0.18 -4.05
C VAL A 258 13.39 0.18 -5.58
N VAL A 259 12.34 0.84 -6.07
CA VAL A 259 12.00 0.91 -7.49
C VAL A 259 13.10 1.62 -8.28
N CYS A 260 13.66 2.70 -7.73
CA CYS A 260 14.78 3.42 -8.35
C CYS A 260 16.15 2.76 -8.13
N ARG A 261 16.23 1.63 -7.41
CA ARG A 261 17.49 0.95 -7.04
C ARG A 261 18.47 1.85 -6.28
N LEU A 262 17.92 2.72 -5.41
CA LEU A 262 18.64 3.65 -4.55
C LEU A 262 18.51 3.21 -3.08
N PRO A 263 19.39 2.32 -2.58
CA PRO A 263 19.22 1.69 -1.27
C PRO A 263 19.29 2.71 -0.12
N ARG A 264 20.15 3.73 -0.23
CA ARG A 264 20.24 4.80 0.78
C ARG A 264 18.91 5.56 0.91
N ARG A 265 18.24 5.83 -0.21
CA ARG A 265 16.94 6.51 -0.21
C ARG A 265 15.86 5.62 0.39
N ALA A 266 15.84 4.34 0.04
CA ALA A 266 14.90 3.36 0.60
C ALA A 266 15.04 3.29 2.13
N LEU A 267 16.27 3.19 2.64
CA LEU A 267 16.55 3.11 4.08
C LEU A 267 16.17 4.39 4.83
N VAL A 268 16.49 5.56 4.28
CA VAL A 268 16.17 6.84 4.95
C VAL A 268 14.65 7.08 4.95
N CYS A 269 14.00 6.99 3.79
CA CYS A 269 12.56 7.25 3.70
C CYS A 269 11.74 6.18 4.44
N GLY A 270 12.14 4.91 4.34
CA GLY A 270 11.53 3.82 5.09
C GLY A 270 11.75 3.97 6.60
N GLY A 271 12.97 4.32 7.05
CA GLY A 271 13.28 4.53 8.47
C GLY A 271 12.51 5.70 9.09
N VAL A 272 12.41 6.83 8.38
CA VAL A 272 11.56 7.95 8.81
C VAL A 272 10.09 7.53 8.84
N GLY A 273 9.63 6.79 7.83
CA GLY A 273 8.28 6.22 7.78
C GLY A 273 7.96 5.34 8.99
N LEU A 274 8.89 4.45 9.35
CA LEU A 274 8.79 3.57 10.52
C LEU A 274 8.69 4.37 11.83
N LEU A 275 9.60 5.32 12.04
CA LEU A 275 9.65 6.12 13.26
C LEU A 275 8.38 6.96 13.44
N VAL A 276 8.00 7.70 12.39
CA VAL A 276 6.80 8.53 12.41
C VAL A 276 5.55 7.66 12.59
N GLY A 277 5.50 6.50 11.92
CA GLY A 277 4.39 5.57 12.04
C GLY A 277 4.26 5.01 13.45
N ILE A 278 5.36 4.59 14.11
CA ILE A 278 5.31 4.09 15.49
C ILE A 278 4.85 5.19 16.45
N VAL A 279 5.48 6.37 16.41
CA VAL A 279 5.16 7.47 17.33
C VAL A 279 3.74 7.98 17.09
N GLY A 280 3.38 8.25 15.84
CA GLY A 280 2.05 8.72 15.47
C GLY A 280 0.98 7.66 15.74
N GLY A 281 1.25 6.39 15.43
CA GLY A 281 0.34 5.27 15.68
C GLY A 281 0.09 5.03 17.17
N PHE A 282 1.08 5.27 18.03
CA PHE A 282 0.90 5.24 19.47
C PHE A 282 -0.01 6.38 19.96
N LEU A 283 0.30 7.62 19.58
CA LEU A 283 -0.50 8.79 19.98
C LEU A 283 -1.94 8.69 19.48
N CYS A 284 -2.12 8.38 18.18
CA CYS A 284 -3.43 8.19 17.59
C CYS A 284 -4.15 6.95 18.11
N GLY A 285 -3.43 5.89 18.48
CA GLY A 285 -3.99 4.68 19.09
C GLY A 285 -4.58 4.94 20.48
N VAL A 286 -3.93 5.77 21.30
CA VAL A 286 -4.49 6.21 22.58
C VAL A 286 -5.77 7.01 22.38
N LEU A 287 -5.76 7.97 21.45
CA LEU A 287 -6.96 8.75 21.12
C LEU A 287 -8.09 7.89 20.54
N ALA A 288 -7.74 6.91 19.70
CA ALA A 288 -8.69 5.96 19.15
C ALA A 288 -9.36 5.12 20.24
N ASN A 289 -8.60 4.63 21.22
CA ASN A 289 -9.15 3.89 22.35
C ASN A 289 -10.07 4.77 23.21
N LEU A 290 -9.68 6.02 23.50
CA LEU A 290 -10.54 6.96 24.23
C LEU A 290 -11.86 7.24 23.52
N ALA A 291 -11.87 7.29 22.19
CA ALA A 291 -13.09 7.45 21.40
C ALA A 291 -13.91 6.15 21.31
N TYR A 292 -13.25 4.99 21.30
CA TYR A 292 -13.89 3.69 21.12
C TYR A 292 -14.63 3.21 22.37
N GLN A 293 -14.01 3.32 23.56
CA GLN A 293 -14.55 2.79 24.81
C GLN A 293 -16.01 3.18 25.10
N PRO A 294 -16.40 4.46 25.10
CA PRO A 294 -17.79 4.83 25.42
C PRO A 294 -18.80 4.33 24.37
N LEU A 295 -18.38 4.22 23.11
CA LEU A 295 -19.23 3.68 22.04
C LEU A 295 -19.38 2.17 22.15
N HIS A 296 -18.33 1.47 22.58
CA HIS A 296 -18.34 0.04 22.84
C HIS A 296 -19.26 -0.30 24.02
N GLU A 297 -19.14 0.43 25.13
CA GLU A 297 -20.01 0.29 26.30
C GLU A 297 -21.48 0.50 25.91
N LEU A 298 -21.79 1.58 25.19
CA LEU A 298 -23.13 1.84 24.69
C LEU A 298 -23.64 0.72 23.76
N ALA A 299 -22.78 0.20 22.89
CA ALA A 299 -23.13 -0.90 22.00
C ALA A 299 -23.46 -2.18 22.77
N MET A 300 -22.69 -2.49 23.82
CA MET A 300 -22.90 -3.67 24.68
C MET A 300 -24.16 -3.55 25.52
N ALA A 301 -24.43 -2.38 26.10
CA ALA A 301 -25.68 -2.12 26.83
C ALA A 301 -26.92 -2.37 25.96
N GLN A 302 -26.84 -2.08 24.66
CA GLN A 302 -27.93 -2.31 23.70
C GLN A 302 -28.01 -3.76 23.19
N MET A 303 -26.92 -4.52 23.27
CA MET A 303 -26.89 -5.94 22.89
C MET A 303 -27.30 -6.88 24.04
N GLY A 304 -27.21 -6.43 25.29
CA GLY A 304 -27.55 -7.21 26.50
C GLY A 304 -29.04 -7.33 26.83
N GLY A 305 -29.94 -6.80 26.00
CA GLY A 305 -31.40 -6.90 26.23
C GLY A 305 -31.90 -8.35 26.24
N GLU A 306 -32.86 -8.65 27.13
CA GLU A 306 -33.52 -9.95 27.29
C GLU A 306 -34.16 -10.43 25.98
N GLY A 307 -33.39 -11.11 25.14
CA GLY A 307 -33.91 -11.53 23.84
C GLY A 307 -32.97 -12.25 22.90
N GLY A 308 -31.75 -12.62 23.29
CA GLY A 308 -30.87 -13.56 22.56
C GLY A 308 -30.52 -13.23 21.09
N GLY A 309 -31.10 -12.19 20.50
CA GLY A 309 -30.86 -11.69 19.16
C GLY A 309 -29.99 -10.45 19.26
N LYS A 310 -28.89 -10.43 18.49
CA LYS A 310 -28.04 -9.25 18.34
C LYS A 310 -28.93 -8.08 17.90
N SER A 311 -29.13 -7.09 18.78
CA SER A 311 -29.83 -5.87 18.41
C SER A 311 -29.09 -5.24 17.23
N MET A 312 -29.78 -5.07 16.10
CA MET A 312 -29.23 -4.44 14.89
C MET A 312 -28.66 -3.04 15.23
N PHE A 313 -29.28 -2.36 16.18
CA PHE A 313 -28.82 -1.07 16.68
C PHE A 313 -27.48 -1.18 17.41
N GLY A 314 -27.33 -2.13 18.36
CA GLY A 314 -26.06 -2.35 19.06
C GLY A 314 -24.92 -2.73 18.12
N PHE A 315 -25.19 -3.58 17.13
CA PHE A 315 -24.24 -3.90 16.07
C PHE A 315 -23.81 -2.67 15.25
N LEU A 316 -24.76 -1.80 14.92
CA LEU A 316 -24.47 -0.57 14.16
C LEU A 316 -23.61 0.41 14.99
N VAL A 317 -23.94 0.62 16.26
CA VAL A 317 -23.16 1.46 17.17
C VAL A 317 -21.73 0.93 17.31
N GLN A 318 -21.57 -0.39 17.46
CA GLN A 318 -20.28 -1.07 17.49
C GLN A 318 -19.45 -0.80 16.23
N THR A 319 -20.07 -0.99 15.06
CA THR A 319 -19.42 -0.79 13.76
C THR A 319 -18.99 0.67 13.56
N ILE A 320 -19.86 1.61 13.92
CA ILE A 320 -19.57 3.05 13.85
C ILE A 320 -18.43 3.42 14.81
N GLY A 321 -18.49 2.96 16.06
CA GLY A 321 -17.46 3.24 17.06
C GLY A 321 -16.09 2.72 16.63
N ARG A 322 -16.02 1.50 16.09
CA ARG A 322 -14.79 0.95 15.54
C ARG A 322 -14.29 1.75 14.33
N SER A 323 -15.19 2.14 13.43
CA SER A 323 -14.84 2.95 12.26
C SER A 323 -14.23 4.30 12.65
N ILE A 324 -14.81 4.99 13.64
CA ILE A 324 -14.27 6.26 14.15
C ILE A 324 -12.89 6.04 14.78
N ALA A 325 -12.74 5.02 15.62
CA ALA A 325 -11.48 4.69 16.26
C ALA A 325 -10.38 4.41 15.22
N TRP A 326 -10.70 3.64 14.19
CA TRP A 326 -9.75 3.30 13.13
C TRP A 326 -9.45 4.48 12.19
N CYS A 327 -10.40 5.38 11.94
CA CYS A 327 -10.11 6.67 11.31
C CYS A 327 -9.04 7.43 12.08
N LEU A 328 -9.20 7.55 13.40
CA LEU A 328 -8.25 8.26 14.26
C LEU A 328 -6.88 7.60 14.24
N ALA A 329 -6.83 6.28 14.40
CA ALA A 329 -5.59 5.50 14.34
C ALA A 329 -4.91 5.58 12.96
N GLY A 330 -5.69 5.59 11.89
CA GLY A 330 -5.23 5.63 10.51
C GLY A 330 -4.54 6.94 10.12
N MET A 331 -4.89 8.07 10.74
CA MET A 331 -4.33 9.40 10.42
C MET A 331 -2.80 9.43 10.39
N ALA A 332 -2.17 8.74 11.35
CA ALA A 332 -0.71 8.73 11.49
C ALA A 332 0.01 7.91 10.41
N MET A 333 -0.67 6.92 9.82
CA MET A 333 -0.05 5.88 9.00
C MET A 333 0.50 6.41 7.66
N GLY A 334 -0.04 7.53 7.17
CA GLY A 334 0.41 8.17 5.93
C GLY A 334 1.32 9.39 6.09
N LEU A 335 1.63 9.83 7.32
CA LEU A 335 2.42 11.05 7.56
C LEU A 335 3.91 10.88 7.23
N GLY A 336 4.43 9.66 7.40
CA GLY A 336 5.87 9.37 7.33
C GLY A 336 6.53 9.77 6.01
N GLN A 337 5.90 9.45 4.88
CA GLN A 337 6.44 9.81 3.56
C GLN A 337 6.40 11.32 3.30
N GLY A 338 5.34 12.00 3.74
CA GLY A 338 5.24 13.45 3.66
C GLY A 338 6.34 14.17 4.43
N ILE A 339 6.67 13.68 5.63
CA ILE A 339 7.76 14.22 6.46
C ILE A 339 9.12 13.89 5.84
N ALA A 340 9.34 12.65 5.40
CA ALA A 340 10.61 12.21 4.81
C ALA A 340 10.98 13.02 3.55
N LEU A 341 9.98 13.32 2.71
CA LEU A 341 10.15 14.08 1.47
C LEU A 341 9.86 15.58 1.64
N ARG A 342 9.58 16.05 2.86
CA ARG A 342 9.24 17.45 3.18
C ARG A 342 8.12 18.03 2.29
N SER A 343 7.11 17.23 1.99
CA SER A 343 6.00 17.59 1.11
C SER A 343 4.68 17.66 1.86
N GLN A 344 4.10 18.86 1.96
CA GLN A 344 2.81 19.08 2.61
C GLN A 344 1.66 18.33 1.93
N ARG A 345 1.74 18.12 0.61
CA ARG A 345 0.74 17.34 -0.13
C ARG A 345 0.80 15.88 0.25
N LEU A 346 1.99 15.28 0.17
CA LEU A 346 2.15 13.88 0.54
C LEU A 346 1.72 13.63 1.99
N LEU A 347 1.97 14.61 2.87
CA LEU A 347 1.47 14.58 4.25
C LEU A 347 -0.06 14.60 4.31
N LEU A 348 -0.71 15.58 3.67
CA LEU A 348 -2.16 15.75 3.70
C LEU A 348 -2.91 14.56 3.08
N TYR A 349 -2.46 14.09 1.92
CA TYR A 349 -3.11 12.97 1.23
C TYR A 349 -2.76 11.61 1.84
N GLY A 350 -1.57 11.47 2.44
CA GLY A 350 -1.26 10.34 3.29
C GLY A 350 -2.21 10.26 4.48
N LEU A 351 -2.47 11.40 5.13
CA LEU A 351 -3.49 11.50 6.20
C LEU A 351 -4.88 11.13 5.68
N PHE A 352 -5.32 11.66 4.54
CA PHE A 352 -6.62 11.28 3.96
C PHE A 352 -6.70 9.79 3.61
N GLY A 353 -5.61 9.20 3.08
CA GLY A 353 -5.53 7.76 2.84
C GLY A 353 -5.64 6.95 4.11
N GLY A 354 -5.05 7.44 5.20
CA GLY A 354 -5.17 6.87 6.54
C GLY A 354 -6.60 6.92 7.08
N VAL A 355 -7.25 8.08 6.99
CA VAL A 355 -8.65 8.27 7.44
C VAL A 355 -9.61 7.39 6.64
N LEU A 356 -9.53 7.43 5.31
CA LEU A 356 -10.39 6.63 4.44
C LEU A 356 -10.13 5.13 4.63
N GLY A 357 -8.85 4.73 4.71
CA GLY A 357 -8.46 3.36 5.00
C GLY A 357 -8.98 2.88 6.35
N GLY A 358 -8.90 3.72 7.38
CA GLY A 358 -9.41 3.46 8.72
C GLY A 358 -10.93 3.32 8.74
N LEU A 359 -11.65 4.22 8.06
CA LEU A 359 -13.12 4.17 7.93
C LEU A 359 -13.57 2.85 7.33
N PHE A 360 -13.05 2.50 6.15
CA PHE A 360 -13.45 1.28 5.46
C PHE A 360 -12.93 0.02 6.16
N GLY A 361 -11.72 0.06 6.73
CA GLY A 361 -11.17 -1.05 7.50
C GLY A 361 -12.01 -1.36 8.74
N GLY A 362 -12.41 -0.33 9.50
CA GLY A 362 -13.25 -0.50 10.68
C GLY A 362 -14.67 -0.93 10.34
N MET A 363 -15.26 -0.34 9.29
CA MET A 363 -16.61 -0.68 8.83
C MET A 363 -16.71 -2.13 8.33
N LEU A 364 -15.66 -2.64 7.68
CA LEU A 364 -15.63 -4.01 7.18
C LEU A 364 -15.35 -5.04 8.28
N PHE A 365 -14.79 -4.63 9.43
CA PHE A 365 -14.37 -5.57 10.48
C PHE A 365 -15.54 -6.41 11.01
N ASP A 366 -16.58 -5.78 11.58
CA ASP A 366 -17.69 -6.50 12.22
C ASP A 366 -18.47 -7.39 11.24
N PRO A 367 -18.79 -6.94 10.00
CA PRO A 367 -19.40 -7.80 9.00
C PRO A 367 -18.52 -8.98 8.58
N ILE A 368 -17.21 -8.78 8.43
CA ILE A 368 -16.27 -9.85 8.06
C ILE A 368 -16.14 -10.85 9.19
N ASP A 369 -16.03 -10.38 10.43
CA ASP A 369 -15.98 -11.22 11.61
C ASP A 369 -17.25 -12.08 11.71
N MET A 370 -18.42 -11.46 11.53
CA MET A 370 -19.70 -12.17 11.51
C MET A 370 -19.84 -13.16 10.32
N LEU A 371 -19.38 -12.81 9.12
CA LEU A 371 -19.58 -13.60 7.90
C LEU A 371 -18.57 -14.75 7.75
N LEU A 372 -17.29 -14.49 8.02
CA LEU A 372 -16.21 -15.46 7.81
C LEU A 372 -15.96 -16.31 9.06
N LEU A 373 -16.01 -15.69 10.23
CA LEU A 373 -15.66 -16.34 11.49
C LEU A 373 -16.92 -16.79 12.25
N GLY A 374 -17.99 -15.99 12.21
CA GLY A 374 -19.24 -16.28 12.94
C GLY A 374 -19.09 -15.99 14.43
N SER A 375 -20.20 -15.82 15.15
CA SER A 375 -20.23 -15.60 16.62
C SER A 375 -19.66 -16.74 17.46
N ASP A 376 -19.13 -17.77 16.81
CA ASP A 376 -18.92 -19.11 17.35
C ASP A 376 -17.44 -19.48 17.32
N LYS A 377 -16.55 -18.55 16.97
CA LYS A 377 -15.11 -18.77 16.92
C LYS A 377 -14.37 -17.91 17.94
N PRO A 378 -13.22 -18.40 18.44
CA PRO A 378 -12.50 -17.77 19.54
C PRO A 378 -11.58 -16.60 19.13
N SER A 379 -11.43 -16.29 17.84
CA SER A 379 -10.53 -15.20 17.40
C SER A 379 -10.99 -14.49 16.13
N ALA A 380 -10.71 -13.19 16.07
CA ALA A 380 -11.04 -12.25 14.99
C ALA A 380 -9.86 -11.98 14.03
N HIS A 381 -8.91 -12.92 13.96
CA HIS A 381 -7.63 -12.75 13.25
C HIS A 381 -7.77 -12.39 11.76
N LEU A 382 -8.72 -13.00 11.04
CA LEU A 382 -8.97 -12.69 9.63
C LEU A 382 -9.61 -11.31 9.44
N ALA A 383 -10.50 -10.90 10.34
CA ALA A 383 -11.11 -9.57 10.29
C ALA A 383 -10.04 -8.49 10.52
N ARG A 384 -9.12 -8.71 11.48
CA ARG A 384 -7.94 -7.87 11.69
C ARG A 384 -7.05 -7.79 10.44
N LEU A 385 -6.71 -8.93 9.84
CA LEU A 385 -5.89 -8.99 8.62
C LEU A 385 -6.50 -8.18 7.48
N VAL A 386 -7.79 -8.41 7.16
CA VAL A 386 -8.47 -7.70 6.08
C VAL A 386 -8.58 -6.21 6.40
N GLY A 387 -8.95 -5.88 7.64
CA GLY A 387 -9.04 -4.49 8.09
C GLY A 387 -7.72 -3.74 7.92
N PHE A 388 -6.61 -4.28 8.41
CA PHE A 388 -5.30 -3.65 8.28
C PHE A 388 -4.82 -3.58 6.82
N ALA A 389 -5.10 -4.60 6.01
CA ALA A 389 -4.80 -4.57 4.59
C ALA A 389 -5.56 -3.43 3.87
N VAL A 390 -6.83 -3.19 4.20
CA VAL A 390 -7.62 -2.08 3.65
C VAL A 390 -7.03 -0.73 4.05
N ILE A 391 -6.55 -0.59 5.29
CA ILE A 391 -5.85 0.64 5.71
C ILE A 391 -4.56 0.84 4.90
N GLY A 392 -3.72 -0.19 4.80
CA GLY A 392 -2.48 -0.14 4.02
C GLY A 392 -2.72 0.20 2.54
N LEU A 393 -3.77 -0.38 1.95
CA LEU A 393 -4.20 -0.08 0.58
C LEU A 393 -4.65 1.37 0.44
N GLY A 394 -5.44 1.89 1.39
CA GLY A 394 -5.92 3.27 1.40
C GLY A 394 -4.78 4.28 1.49
N VAL A 395 -3.84 4.07 2.42
CA VAL A 395 -2.66 4.94 2.61
C VAL A 395 -1.79 4.94 1.35
N GLY A 396 -1.34 3.76 0.90
CA GLY A 396 -0.47 3.65 -0.27
C GLY A 396 -1.15 4.11 -1.56
N GLY A 397 -2.43 3.80 -1.72
CA GLY A 397 -3.24 4.22 -2.87
C GLY A 397 -3.38 5.74 -2.96
N MET A 398 -3.71 6.42 -1.86
CA MET A 398 -3.85 7.88 -1.86
C MET A 398 -2.53 8.61 -2.11
N ILE A 399 -1.43 8.14 -1.53
CA ILE A 399 -0.09 8.66 -1.83
C ILE A 399 0.23 8.46 -3.32
N GLY A 400 -0.11 7.29 -3.85
CA GLY A 400 -0.01 6.97 -5.26
C GLY A 400 -0.80 7.90 -6.19
N VAL A 401 -2.01 8.25 -5.80
CA VAL A 401 -2.86 9.20 -6.54
C VAL A 401 -2.23 10.59 -6.53
N VAL A 402 -1.60 11.03 -5.43
CA VAL A 402 -0.84 12.30 -5.44
C VAL A 402 0.29 12.26 -6.45
N GLU A 403 1.06 11.17 -6.52
CA GLU A 403 2.11 11.06 -7.55
C GLU A 403 1.55 11.08 -8.97
N LEU A 404 0.31 10.61 -9.16
CA LEU A 404 -0.38 10.69 -10.45
C LEU A 404 -0.82 12.12 -10.76
N LEU A 405 -1.32 12.85 -9.76
CA LEU A 405 -1.78 14.24 -9.87
C LEU A 405 -0.65 15.28 -9.86
N ALA A 406 0.52 14.94 -9.31
CA ALA A 406 1.66 15.86 -9.18
C ALA A 406 2.52 15.98 -10.44
N ARG A 407 2.26 15.19 -11.49
CA ARG A 407 3.08 15.12 -12.72
C ARG A 407 2.54 15.97 -13.86
N ASP A 408 2.32 17.25 -13.60
CA ASP A 408 1.70 18.15 -14.57
C ASP A 408 2.64 19.23 -15.13
N ALA A 409 3.96 19.16 -14.93
CA ALA A 409 4.90 20.14 -15.51
C ALA A 409 5.99 19.50 -16.40
N TRP A 410 6.28 20.15 -17.53
CA TRP A 410 7.35 19.78 -18.46
C TRP A 410 7.99 21.02 -19.08
N LEU A 411 9.25 20.88 -19.51
CA LEU A 411 9.96 21.87 -20.33
C LEU A 411 9.89 21.43 -21.79
N ARG A 412 9.41 22.30 -22.68
CA ARG A 412 9.49 22.07 -24.12
C ARG A 412 10.63 22.88 -24.69
N MET A 413 11.64 22.25 -25.30
CA MET A 413 12.75 22.96 -25.92
C MET A 413 12.25 23.72 -27.16
N THR A 414 12.42 25.04 -27.18
CA THR A 414 12.05 25.90 -28.31
C THR A 414 13.25 26.25 -29.18
N GLN A 415 14.46 26.21 -28.64
CA GLN A 415 15.69 26.48 -29.37
C GLN A 415 16.82 25.59 -28.84
N GLY A 416 17.57 24.95 -29.73
CA GLY A 416 18.69 24.07 -29.40
C GLY A 416 18.71 22.77 -30.21
N PRO A 417 19.67 21.87 -29.97
CA PRO A 417 19.83 20.63 -30.75
C PRO A 417 18.63 19.67 -30.71
N LEU A 418 17.78 19.79 -29.68
CA LEU A 418 16.61 18.94 -29.46
C LEU A 418 15.30 19.76 -29.51
N THR A 419 15.25 20.78 -30.38
CA THR A 419 14.07 21.64 -30.55
C THR A 419 12.80 20.81 -30.78
N GLY A 420 11.71 21.18 -30.11
CA GLY A 420 10.43 20.48 -30.11
C GLY A 420 10.31 19.38 -29.05
N LYS A 421 11.43 18.91 -28.46
CA LYS A 421 11.41 17.85 -27.45
C LYS A 421 10.87 18.34 -26.11
N GLU A 422 10.06 17.50 -25.48
CA GLU A 422 9.51 17.74 -24.14
C GLU A 422 10.27 16.93 -23.08
N PHE A 423 10.59 17.60 -21.98
CA PHE A 423 11.29 17.05 -20.83
C PHE A 423 10.38 17.16 -19.62
N LEU A 424 9.83 16.04 -19.17
CA LEU A 424 9.02 16.00 -17.95
C LEU A 424 9.83 16.42 -16.73
N LEU A 425 9.23 17.22 -15.85
CA LEU A 425 9.78 17.51 -14.54
C LEU A 425 9.27 16.42 -13.58
N PHE A 426 10.12 15.44 -13.28
CA PHE A 426 9.74 14.24 -12.53
C PHE A 426 10.43 14.13 -11.16
N LYS A 427 11.35 15.04 -10.84
CA LYS A 427 12.02 15.12 -9.53
C LYS A 427 11.69 16.44 -8.85
N ASP A 428 11.68 16.44 -7.52
CA ASP A 428 11.58 17.67 -6.72
C ASP A 428 12.73 18.64 -7.02
N VAL A 429 13.89 18.11 -7.42
CA VAL A 429 15.07 18.88 -7.82
C VAL A 429 15.58 18.31 -9.13
N MET A 430 15.54 19.13 -10.18
CA MET A 430 16.05 18.81 -11.52
C MET A 430 17.28 19.66 -11.81
N ASN A 431 18.43 19.01 -11.96
CA ASN A 431 19.69 19.67 -12.29
C ASN A 431 19.86 19.83 -13.80
N ILE A 432 20.26 21.03 -14.23
CA ILE A 432 20.48 21.38 -15.64
C ILE A 432 21.94 21.80 -15.83
N GLY A 433 22.62 21.26 -16.84
CA GLY A 433 23.99 21.66 -17.16
C GLY A 433 24.68 20.76 -18.18
N SER A 434 25.97 21.01 -18.40
CA SER A 434 26.82 20.28 -19.36
C SER A 434 27.50 19.04 -18.79
N SER A 435 27.17 18.63 -17.56
CA SER A 435 27.58 17.33 -17.05
C SER A 435 26.65 16.23 -17.55
N PRO A 436 27.16 15.07 -17.99
CA PRO A 436 26.35 13.87 -18.25
C PRO A 436 25.59 13.35 -17.02
N ARG A 437 25.90 13.86 -15.81
CA ARG A 437 25.19 13.55 -14.56
C ARG A 437 23.99 14.48 -14.31
N SER A 438 23.80 15.52 -15.10
CA SER A 438 22.65 16.43 -14.99
C SER A 438 21.37 15.75 -15.48
N ASP A 439 20.24 16.04 -14.84
CA ASP A 439 18.93 15.48 -15.22
C ASP A 439 18.50 15.98 -16.60
N LEU A 440 18.78 17.25 -16.88
CA LEU A 440 18.70 17.85 -18.21
C LEU A 440 20.11 18.18 -18.69
N TYR A 441 20.65 17.26 -19.49
CA TYR A 441 22.00 17.35 -20.04
C TYR A 441 22.03 18.21 -21.30
N LEU A 442 22.75 19.33 -21.24
CA LEU A 442 23.00 20.26 -22.34
C LEU A 442 24.42 20.07 -22.86
N PHE A 443 24.57 19.37 -23.98
CA PHE A 443 25.88 19.05 -24.55
C PHE A 443 26.33 20.09 -25.58
N ASN A 444 27.65 20.21 -25.76
CA ASN A 444 28.29 21.03 -26.80
C ASN A 444 27.93 22.52 -26.76
N ASP A 445 27.64 23.06 -25.57
CA ASP A 445 27.46 24.49 -25.34
C ASP A 445 28.50 25.01 -24.34
N PRO A 446 29.51 25.79 -24.79
CA PRO A 446 30.56 26.31 -23.92
C PRO A 446 30.06 27.35 -22.91
N GLN A 447 28.86 27.92 -23.11
CA GLN A 447 28.26 28.87 -22.16
C GLN A 447 27.54 28.15 -21.01
N VAL A 448 27.42 26.82 -21.06
CA VAL A 448 26.72 26.03 -20.05
C VAL A 448 27.71 25.34 -19.12
N ALA A 449 27.67 25.75 -17.85
CA ALA A 449 28.46 25.14 -16.78
C ALA A 449 28.05 23.69 -16.50
N LYS A 450 28.94 22.91 -15.86
CA LYS A 450 28.67 21.50 -15.49
C LYS A 450 27.37 21.37 -14.67
N GLN A 451 27.17 22.29 -13.73
CA GLN A 451 25.93 22.52 -13.00
C GLN A 451 25.58 23.99 -13.19
N HIS A 452 24.55 24.28 -13.99
CA HIS A 452 24.27 25.63 -14.44
C HIS A 452 23.01 26.20 -13.80
N ALA A 453 21.95 25.40 -13.73
CA ALA A 453 20.69 25.78 -13.11
C ALA A 453 20.03 24.58 -12.43
N VAL A 454 19.12 24.86 -11.52
CA VAL A 454 18.30 23.88 -10.83
C VAL A 454 16.85 24.33 -10.88
N ILE A 455 15.95 23.42 -11.22
CA ILE A 455 14.51 23.62 -11.03
C ILE A 455 14.10 22.85 -9.78
N ARG A 456 13.52 23.56 -8.81
CA ARG A 456 12.95 22.99 -7.61
C ARG A 456 11.43 23.00 -7.73
N ALA A 457 10.83 21.82 -7.79
CA ALA A 457 9.39 21.69 -7.65
C ALA A 457 9.04 21.68 -6.15
N MET A 458 8.31 22.69 -5.69
CA MET A 458 7.78 22.79 -4.34
C MET A 458 6.26 22.83 -4.39
N GLY A 459 5.62 21.66 -4.34
CA GLY A 459 4.16 21.57 -4.48
C GLY A 459 3.71 21.86 -5.92
N ASP A 460 2.92 22.93 -6.13
CA ASP A 460 2.46 23.37 -7.48
C ASP A 460 3.39 24.40 -8.11
N GLU A 461 4.30 24.94 -7.33
CA GLU A 461 5.19 26.01 -7.75
C GLU A 461 6.52 25.38 -8.18
N CYS A 462 6.97 25.70 -9.38
CA CYS A 462 8.33 25.39 -9.80
C CYS A 462 9.17 26.65 -9.64
N GLU A 463 10.35 26.52 -9.06
CA GLU A 463 11.28 27.62 -8.88
C GLU A 463 12.58 27.31 -9.62
N LEU A 464 13.03 28.25 -10.44
CA LEU A 464 14.29 28.20 -11.16
C LEU A 464 15.35 28.93 -10.33
N GLU A 465 16.48 28.26 -10.08
CA GLU A 465 17.65 28.79 -9.38
C GLU A 465 18.89 28.69 -10.31
N ALA A 466 19.56 29.81 -10.56
CA ALA A 466 20.82 29.84 -11.31
C ALA A 466 21.99 29.57 -10.38
N LEU A 467 22.79 28.55 -10.70
CA LEU A 467 23.98 28.16 -9.93
C LEU A 467 25.26 28.76 -10.49
N ASP A 468 25.33 28.98 -11.81
CA ASP A 468 26.48 29.61 -12.43
C ASP A 468 26.42 31.14 -12.27
N THR A 469 27.57 31.75 -12.04
CA THR A 469 27.72 33.20 -11.91
C THR A 469 28.28 33.85 -13.17
N THR A 470 28.81 33.04 -14.10
CA THR A 470 29.52 33.53 -15.28
C THR A 470 28.58 33.78 -16.44
N SER A 471 27.71 32.81 -16.73
CA SER A 471 26.69 32.90 -17.77
C SER A 471 25.31 32.90 -17.10
N PRO A 472 24.51 33.97 -17.23
CA PRO A 472 23.25 34.08 -16.53
C PRO A 472 22.18 33.17 -17.15
N VAL A 473 21.29 32.66 -16.29
CA VAL A 473 20.02 32.07 -16.73
C VAL A 473 19.04 33.20 -17.01
N LEU A 474 18.44 33.20 -18.19
CA LEU A 474 17.44 34.19 -18.56
C LEU A 474 16.05 33.61 -18.40
N LEU A 475 15.15 34.34 -17.75
CA LEU A 475 13.72 34.05 -17.71
C LEU A 475 12.99 35.19 -18.42
N ASN A 476 12.25 34.87 -19.49
CA ASN A 476 11.57 35.85 -20.34
C ASN A 476 12.52 36.99 -20.77
N ASN A 477 13.73 36.62 -21.21
CA ASN A 477 14.82 37.52 -21.62
C ASN A 477 15.41 38.43 -20.52
N ARG A 478 15.14 38.14 -19.25
CA ARG A 478 15.73 38.87 -18.11
C ARG A 478 16.61 37.94 -17.28
N PRO A 479 17.83 38.34 -16.89
CA PRO A 479 18.68 37.52 -16.04
C PRO A 479 18.05 37.35 -14.66
N VAL A 480 18.02 36.11 -14.17
CA VAL A 480 17.47 35.78 -12.84
C VAL A 480 18.46 34.92 -12.05
N ARG A 481 18.55 35.18 -10.74
CA ARG A 481 19.23 34.30 -9.79
C ARG A 481 18.28 33.23 -9.25
N ARG A 482 17.05 33.64 -8.95
CA ARG A 482 15.99 32.78 -8.42
C ARG A 482 14.63 33.35 -8.83
N SER A 483 13.76 32.53 -9.39
CA SER A 483 12.42 32.98 -9.83
C SER A 483 11.42 31.84 -9.89
N ARG A 484 10.16 32.12 -9.57
CA ARG A 484 9.05 31.18 -9.77
C ARG A 484 8.70 31.09 -11.25
N LEU A 485 8.46 29.88 -11.74
CA LEU A 485 8.07 29.55 -13.10
C LEU A 485 6.55 29.48 -13.23
N ARG A 486 6.03 30.15 -14.26
CA ARG A 486 4.63 30.15 -14.65
C ARG A 486 4.46 29.46 -15.99
N HIS A 487 3.29 28.86 -16.21
CA HIS A 487 2.95 28.27 -17.51
C HIS A 487 3.17 29.29 -18.64
N GLY A 488 3.99 28.93 -19.62
CA GLY A 488 4.36 29.76 -20.76
C GLY A 488 5.70 30.49 -20.62
N ASP A 489 6.35 30.47 -19.45
CA ASP A 489 7.63 31.16 -19.26
C ASP A 489 8.73 30.58 -20.15
N ASN A 490 9.52 31.46 -20.76
CA ASN A 490 10.68 31.09 -21.57
C ASN A 490 11.96 31.14 -20.73
N ILE A 491 12.67 30.02 -20.63
CA ILE A 491 13.92 29.86 -19.91
C ILE A 491 15.03 29.67 -20.92
N THR A 492 16.04 30.54 -20.91
CA THR A 492 17.22 30.44 -21.78
C THR A 492 18.47 30.18 -20.95
N ILE A 493 19.21 29.16 -21.35
CA ILE A 493 20.46 28.69 -20.74
C ILE A 493 21.47 28.52 -21.88
N GLY A 494 22.51 29.38 -21.90
CA GLY A 494 23.44 29.46 -23.03
C GLY A 494 22.70 29.73 -24.34
N ARG A 495 22.83 28.82 -25.30
CA ARG A 495 22.17 28.87 -26.62
C ARG A 495 20.84 28.12 -26.67
N THR A 496 20.44 27.49 -25.58
CA THR A 496 19.25 26.64 -25.52
C THR A 496 18.10 27.37 -24.83
N SER A 497 16.91 27.34 -25.43
CA SER A 497 15.70 27.93 -24.86
C SER A 497 14.61 26.87 -24.65
N PHE A 498 13.84 27.04 -23.58
CA PHE A 498 12.75 26.16 -23.16
C PHE A 498 11.52 26.97 -22.82
N VAL A 499 10.33 26.47 -23.15
CA VAL A 499 9.08 26.96 -22.58
C VAL A 499 8.64 26.02 -21.48
N PHE A 500 8.43 26.58 -20.28
CA PHE A 500 7.84 25.86 -19.17
C PHE A 500 6.34 25.69 -19.43
N GLN A 501 5.90 24.44 -19.48
CA GLN A 501 4.50 24.09 -19.62
C GLN A 501 4.03 23.36 -18.38
N ARG A 502 2.85 23.76 -17.93
CA ARG A 502 2.10 23.08 -16.90
C ARG A 502 0.74 22.69 -17.46
N ARG A 503 0.27 21.47 -17.24
CA ARG A 503 -1.11 21.12 -17.55
C ARG A 503 -2.00 22.10 -16.80
N LYS A 504 -2.86 22.83 -17.52
CA LYS A 504 -3.92 23.59 -16.86
C LYS A 504 -4.83 22.55 -16.21
N GLY A 505 -4.92 22.60 -14.89
CA GLY A 505 -5.88 21.82 -14.11
C GLY A 505 -7.31 22.17 -14.50
#